data_AF-A0A352S020-F1
#
_entry.id   AF-A0A352S020-F1
#
_cell.length_a   1.000
_cell.length_b   1.000
_cell.length_c   1.000
_cell.angle_alpha   90.00
_cell.angle_beta   90.00
_cell.angle_gamma   90.00
#
_symmetry.space_group_name_H-M   'P 1'
#
loop_
_entity.id
_entity.type
_entity.pdbx_description
1 polymer ?
#
loop_
_entity_poly.entity_id
_entity_poly.type
_entity_poly.pdbx_seq_one_letter_code
_entity_poly.pdbx_strand_id
1 'polypeptide(L)' 'MSSFENVTVVKAANIYFDGKVTSRMIQFADGSKKTLGIMMPGDY' A
#
# COMPACT_ATOMS: atom_id res chain seq x y z
N MET A 1 -4.11 -0.50 15.93
CA MET A 1 -4.29 -1.63 14.99
C MET A 1 -2.95 -1.84 14.29
N SER A 2 -2.30 -2.98 14.50
CA SER A 2 -0.94 -3.28 14.00
C SER A 2 -0.93 -4.13 12.72
N SER A 3 -2.05 -4.78 12.37
CA SER A 3 -2.14 -5.68 11.22
C SER A 3 -3.53 -5.66 10.58
N PHE A 4 -3.58 -6.10 9.32
CA PHE A 4 -4.81 -6.52 8.64
C PHE A 4 -4.71 -8.01 8.34
N GLU A 5 -5.78 -8.75 8.61
CA GLU A 5 -5.86 -10.19 8.37
C GLU A 5 -6.94 -10.48 7.32
N ASN A 6 -6.83 -11.63 6.63
CA ASN A 6 -7.79 -12.09 5.63
C ASN A 6 -8.02 -11.08 4.48
N VAL A 7 -6.94 -10.44 4.02
CA VAL A 7 -6.97 -9.47 2.92
C VAL A 7 -6.29 -10.00 1.67
N THR A 8 -6.69 -9.48 0.51
CA THR A 8 -5.98 -9.69 -0.75
C THR A 8 -5.06 -8.50 -1.01
N VAL A 9 -3.77 -8.77 -1.24
CA VAL A 9 -2.80 -7.74 -1.63
C VAL A 9 -2.54 -7.81 -3.13
N VAL A 10 -2.77 -6.71 -3.82
CA VAL A 10 -2.43 -6.60 -5.25
C VAL A 10 -0.90 -6.59 -5.37
N LYS A 11 -0.36 -7.53 -6.17
CA LYS A 11 1.10 -7.73 -6.32
C LYS A 11 1.79 -6.53 -6.96
N ALA A 12 1.15 -5.89 -7.94
CA ALA A 12 1.68 -4.72 -8.60
C ALA A 12 1.82 -3.57 -7.60
N ALA A 13 3.01 -2.97 -7.55
CA ALA A 13 3.29 -1.79 -6.74
C ALA A 13 3.03 -0.52 -7.56
N ASN A 14 2.50 0.50 -6.90
CA ASN A 14 2.54 1.87 -7.41
C ASN A 14 3.86 2.49 -6.94
N ILE A 15 4.61 3.09 -7.86
CA ILE A 15 5.95 3.62 -7.61
C ILE A 15 5.97 5.09 -8.02
N TYR A 16 6.39 5.96 -7.09
CA TYR A 16 6.49 7.39 -7.28
C TYR A 16 7.87 7.88 -6.81
N PHE A 17 8.25 9.09 -7.24
CA PHE A 17 9.46 9.78 -6.79
C PHE A 17 10.72 8.91 -6.87
N ASP A 18 10.95 8.27 -8.02
CA ASP A 18 12.10 7.38 -8.27
C ASP A 18 12.23 6.25 -7.23
N GLY A 19 11.10 5.67 -6.82
CA GLY A 19 11.08 4.59 -5.83
C GLY A 19 11.06 5.05 -4.38
N LYS A 20 11.12 6.35 -4.09
CA LYS A 20 11.08 6.88 -2.72
C LYS A 20 9.73 6.76 -2.05
N VAL A 21 8.66 6.64 -2.84
CA VAL A 21 7.33 6.32 -2.33
C VAL A 21 6.79 5.14 -3.09
N THR A 22 6.50 4.06 -2.37
CA THR A 22 5.90 2.85 -2.95
C THR A 22 4.62 2.49 -2.21
N SER A 23 3.65 1.94 -2.91
CA SER A 23 2.42 1.47 -2.27
C SER A 23 1.79 0.27 -2.95
N ARG A 24 0.99 -0.47 -2.20
CA ARG A 24 0.19 -1.62 -2.68
C ARG A 24 -1.25 -1.48 -2.23
N MET A 25 -2.16 -1.94 -3.08
CA MET A 25 -3.59 -1.97 -2.76
C MET A 25 -3.91 -3.22 -1.93
N ILE A 26 -4.61 -3.00 -0.82
CA ILE A 26 -5.20 -4.02 0.04
C ILE A 26 -6.70 -4.01 -0.21
N GLN A 27 -7.26 -5.19 -0.51
CA GLN A 27 -8.69 -5.40 -0.71
C GLN A 27 -9.23 -6.27 0.43
N PHE A 28 -10.33 -5.83 1.04
CA PHE A 28 -11.02 -6.52 2.11
C PHE A 28 -12.22 -7.31 1.55
N ALA A 29 -12.69 -8.30 2.30
CA ALA A 29 -13.81 -9.14 1.89
C ALA A 29 -15.13 -8.37 1.70
N ASP A 30 -15.28 -7.22 2.38
CA ASP A 30 -16.42 -6.31 2.24
C ASP A 30 -16.36 -5.43 0.97
N GLY A 31 -15.32 -5.61 0.15
CA GLY A 31 -15.08 -4.82 -1.06
C GLY A 31 -14.39 -3.49 -0.80
N SER A 32 -14.16 -3.10 0.45
CA SER A 32 -13.41 -1.90 0.78
C SER A 32 -11.94 -2.05 0.40
N LYS A 33 -11.29 -0.91 0.13
CA LYS A 33 -9.91 -0.85 -0.35
C LYS A 33 -9.11 0.10 0.53
N LYS A 34 -7.88 -0.29 0.85
CA LYS A 34 -6.89 0.55 1.53
C LYS A 34 -5.56 0.50 0.79
N THR A 35 -4.70 1.45 1.09
CA THR A 35 -3.34 1.53 0.54
C THR A 35 -2.34 1.32 1.67
N LEU A 36 -1.44 0.35 1.51
CA LEU A 36 -0.27 0.19 2.36
C LEU A 36 0.92 0.75 1.61
N GLY A 37 1.48 1.84 2.13
CA GLY A 37 2.59 2.55 1.50
C GLY A 37 3.78 2.74 2.44
N ILE A 38 4.95 2.91 1.84
CA ILE A 38 6.20 3.27 2.51
C ILE A 38 6.68 4.56 1.85
N MET A 39 6.97 5.56 2.68
CA MET A 39 7.60 6.80 2.27
C MET A 39 8.99 6.83 2.90
N MET A 40 10.02 6.96 2.06
CA MET A 40 11.37 7.21 2.55
C MET A 40 11.48 8.66 3.07
N PRO A 41 12.57 9.04 3.76
CA PRO A 41 12.82 10.43 4.07
C PRO A 41 13.06 11.28 2.80
N GLY A 42 12.47 12.47 2.76
CA GLY A 42 12.60 13.45 1.68
C GLY A 42 11.41 14.39 1.63
N ASP A 43 11.45 15.34 0.68
CA ASP A 43 10.37 16.28 0.40
C ASP A 43 9.67 15.87 -0.91
N TYR A 44 8.34 15.75 -0.88
CA TYR A 44 7.48 15.26 -1.97
C TYR A 44 6.16 16.01 -2.02
#